data_AF-A0A7J2HT10-F1
#
_entry.id   AF-A0A7J2HT10-F1
#
_cell.length_a   1.000
_cell.length_b   1.000
_cell.length_c   1.000
_cell.angle_alpha   90.00
_cell.angle_beta   90.00
_cell.angle_gamma   90.00
#
_symmetry.space_group_name_H-M   'P 1'
#
loop_
_entity.id
_entity.type
_entity.pdbx_description
1 polymer ?
#
loop_
_entity_poly.entity_id
_entity_poly.type
_entity_poly.pdbx_seq_one_letter_code
_entity_poly.pdbx_strand_id
1 'polypeptide(L)' 'LLTLACIISAPEGSMIVYGQPGHGNVIVRVSREAKEKAAEILKLAQQG' A
#
# COMPACT_ATOMS: atom_id res chain seq x y z
N LEU A 1 4.79 -5.25 4.02
CA LEU A 1 3.64 -5.05 4.92
C LEU A 1 3.42 -3.58 5.30
N LEU A 2 4.45 -2.84 5.76
CA LEU A 2 4.29 -1.42 6.15
C LEU A 2 3.63 -0.55 5.07
N THR A 3 4.01 -0.71 3.79
CA THR A 3 3.40 0.01 2.67
C THR A 3 1.88 -0.18 2.60
N LEU A 4 1.36 -1.38 2.88
CA LEU A 4 -0.08 -1.65 2.85
C LEU A 4 -0.81 -0.86 3.95
N ALA A 5 -0.23 -0.80 5.16
CA ALA A 5 -0.76 0.03 6.24
C ALA A 5 -0.72 1.53 5.85
N CYS A 6 0.37 2.00 5.24
CA CYS A 6 0.46 3.38 4.75
C CYS A 6 -0.63 3.69 3.71
N ILE A 7 -0.88 2.79 2.75
CA ILE A 7 -1.92 2.98 1.72
C ILE A 7 -3.30 3.12 2.37
N ILE A 8 -3.62 2.27 3.35
CA ILE A 8 -4.91 2.29 4.04
C ILE A 8 -5.10 3.58 4.84
N SER A 9 -4.06 4.03 5.56
CA SER A 9 -4.13 5.19 6.45
C SER A 9 -4.03 6.55 5.74
N ALA A 10 -3.32 6.63 4.61
CA ALA A 10 -3.07 7.91 3.95
C ALA A 10 -4.33 8.51 3.28
N PRO A 11 -4.47 9.84 3.16
CA PRO A 11 -5.59 10.45 2.45
C PRO A 11 -5.65 10.07 0.97
N GLU A 12 -6.84 9.94 0.40
CA GLU A 12 -7.01 9.76 -1.05
C GLU A 12 -6.43 10.96 -1.83
N GLY A 13 -5.83 10.70 -2.98
CA GLY A 13 -5.11 11.69 -3.79
C GLY A 13 -3.66 11.93 -3.38
N SER A 14 -3.24 11.52 -2.17
CA SER A 14 -1.85 11.62 -1.73
C SER A 14 -0.92 10.65 -2.46
N MET A 15 0.39 10.85 -2.31
CA MET A 15 1.41 9.93 -2.81
C MET A 15 2.20 9.31 -1.65
N ILE A 16 2.47 8.02 -1.77
CA ILE A 16 3.42 7.29 -0.92
C ILE A 16 4.64 6.98 -1.78
N VAL A 17 5.82 7.32 -1.29
CA VAL A 17 7.09 7.01 -1.95
C VAL A 17 7.96 6.23 -0.97
N TYR A 18 8.46 5.08 -1.39
CA TYR A 18 9.38 4.28 -0.58
C TYR A 18 10.40 3.54 -1.46
N GLY A 19 11.54 3.18 -0.86
CA GLY A 19 12.54 2.34 -1.52
C GLY A 19 12.21 0.86 -1.36
N GLN A 20 12.27 0.11 -2.45
CA GLN A 20 12.19 -1.34 -2.45
C GLN A 20 13.56 -1.92 -2.82
N PRO A 21 14.22 -2.66 -1.91
CA PRO A 21 15.52 -3.27 -2.17
C PRO A 21 15.52 -4.08 -3.47
N GLY A 22 16.49 -3.84 -4.35
CA GLY A 22 16.58 -4.52 -5.66
C GLY A 22 15.59 -4.04 -6.73
N HIS A 23 14.65 -3.16 -6.39
CA HIS A 23 13.59 -2.68 -7.29
C HIS A 23 13.51 -1.15 -7.42
N GLY A 24 14.30 -0.40 -6.65
CA GLY A 24 14.36 1.05 -6.71
C GLY A 24 13.21 1.73 -5.97
N ASN A 25 12.81 2.91 -6.41
CA ASN A 25 11.74 3.68 -5.77
C ASN A 25 10.37 3.21 -6.28
N VAL A 26 9.45 2.99 -5.35
CA VAL A 26 8.05 2.68 -5.62
C VAL A 26 7.22 3.90 -5.25
N ILE A 27 6.35 4.31 -6.18
CA ILE A 27 5.44 5.44 -6.02
C ILE A 27 4.01 4.91 -6.11
N VAL A 28 3.20 5.22 -5.12
CA VAL A 28 1.79 4.83 -5.06
C VAL A 28 0.93 6.08 -4.95
N ARG A 29 0.01 6.28 -5.89
CA ARG A 29 -1.07 7.26 -5.74
C ARG A 29 -2.20 6.60 -4.94
N VAL A 30 -2.56 7.20 -3.82
CA VAL A 30 -3.61 6.66 -2.95
C VAL A 30 -4.97 6.93 -3.58
N SER A 31 -5.73 5.87 -3.83
CA SER A 31 -7.11 5.91 -4.28
C SER A 31 -7.96 4.99 -3.41
N ARG A 32 -9.29 5.13 -3.46
CA ARG A 32 -10.21 4.17 -2.85
C ARG A 32 -9.88 2.71 -3.25
N GLU A 33 -9.69 2.46 -4.54
CA GLU A 33 -9.34 1.14 -5.06
C GLU A 33 -8.01 0.62 -4.50
N ALA A 34 -6.98 1.47 -4.38
CA ALA A 34 -5.70 1.08 -3.81
C ALA A 34 -5.85 0.67 -2.33
N LYS A 35 -6.71 1.36 -1.58
CA LYS A 35 -7.02 1.01 -0.19
C LYS A 35 -7.73 -0.33 -0.06
N GLU A 36 -8.69 -0.59 -0.93
CA GLU A 36 -9.43 -1.87 -0.95
C GLU A 36 -8.51 -3.04 -1.24
N LYS A 37 -7.66 -2.93 -2.28
CA LYS A 37 -6.65 -3.94 -2.60
C LYS A 37 -5.66 -4.16 -1.46
N ALA A 38 -5.18 -3.09 -0.83
CA ALA A 38 -4.26 -3.20 0.30
C ALA A 38 -4.90 -3.92 1.50
N ALA A 39 -6.17 -3.66 1.78
CA ALA A 39 -6.92 -4.33 2.84
C ALA A 39 -7.17 -5.81 2.52
N GLU A 40 -7.46 -6.15 1.26
CA GLU A 40 -7.62 -7.55 0.82
C GLU A 40 -6.32 -8.34 0.97
N ILE A 41 -5.18 -7.78 0.55
CA ILE A 41 -3.86 -8.42 0.72
C ILE A 41 -3.57 -8.68 2.20
N LEU A 42 -3.87 -7.72 3.09
CA LEU A 42 -3.68 -7.91 4.52
C LEU A 42 -4.57 -9.02 5.10
N LYS A 43 -5.82 -9.13 4.65
CA LYS A 43 -6.71 -10.23 5.07
C LYS A 43 -6.15 -11.58 4.66
N LEU A 44 -5.71 -11.72 3.41
CA LEU A 44 -5.12 -12.97 2.90
C LEU A 44 -3.84 -13.34 3.66
N ALA A 45 -2.99 -12.35 3.97
CA ALA A 45 -1.75 -12.57 4.71
C ALA A 45 -1.95 -12.99 6.17
N GLN A 46 -3.13 -12.78 6.76
CA GLN A 46 -3.46 -13.22 8.13
C GLN A 46 -4.07 -14.63 8.19
N GLN A 47 -4.44 -15.21 7.04
CA GLN A 47 -5.12 -16.49 6.94
C GLN A 47 -4.18 -17.68 6.68
N GLY A 48 -2.88 -17.43 6.52
CA GLY A 48 -1.83 -18.44 6.40
C GLY A 48 -0.86 -18.39 7.56
#